data_AF-A0A392S9G4-F1
#
_entry.id   AF-A0A392S9G4-F1
#
_cell.length_a   1.000
_cell.length_b   1.000
_cell.length_c   1.000
_cell.angle_alpha   90.00
_cell.angle_beta   90.00
_cell.angle_gamma   90.00
#
_symmetry.space_group_name_H-M   'P 1'
#
loop_
_entity.id
_entity.type
_entity.pdbx_description
1 polymer ?
#
loop_
_entity_poly.entity_id
_entity_poly.type
_entity_poly.pdbx_seq_one_letter_code
_entity_poly.pdbx_strand_id
1 'polypeptide(L)'
;MDSQGVKPNSATHKIIIEGLCSEGKVEDAEAYFNCRKDESVEIYTAMVNGYCQAGLVEKSYELFCEISNQGDIAKESSGFKQLSK
;
A
#
# COMPACT_ATOMS: atom_id res chain seq x y z
N MET A 1 9.85 22.61 -7.36
CA MET A 1 11.14 22.87 -6.67
C MET A 1 12.07 21.78 -7.16
N ASP A 2 12.75 22.06 -8.26
CA ASP A 2 13.68 21.15 -8.92
C ASP A 2 15.06 21.73 -8.69
N SER A 3 15.70 21.35 -7.60
CA SER A 3 17.02 21.83 -7.23
C SER A 3 17.70 20.75 -6.40
N GLN A 4 18.73 20.15 -7.02
CA GLN A 4 19.51 18.99 -6.57
C GLN A 4 18.88 17.65 -6.95
N GLY A 5 19.42 17.05 -8.03
CA GLY A 5 19.01 15.77 -8.59
C GLY A 5 19.32 14.56 -7.71
N VAL A 6 18.71 14.50 -6.53
CA VAL A 6 18.57 13.25 -5.78
C VAL A 6 17.23 12.68 -6.19
N LYS A 7 17.25 11.68 -7.09
CA LYS A 7 16.05 10.91 -7.38
C LYS A 7 15.51 10.42 -6.03
N PRO A 8 14.29 10.78 -5.64
CA PRO A 8 13.76 10.35 -4.34
C PRO A 8 13.87 8.82 -4.28
N ASN A 9 14.50 8.35 -3.21
CA ASN A 9 14.72 6.93 -2.96
C ASN A 9 13.42 6.30 -2.47
N SER A 10 13.36 4.96 -2.42
CA SER A 10 12.18 4.24 -1.91
C SER A 10 11.73 4.77 -0.53
N ALA A 11 12.67 5.10 0.35
CA ALA A 11 12.41 5.69 1.66
C ALA A 11 11.69 7.06 1.59
N THR A 12 12.03 7.92 0.63
CA THR A 12 11.34 9.22 0.44
C THR A 12 9.88 9.00 0.06
N HIS A 13 9.62 8.02 -0.81
CA HIS A 13 8.27 7.68 -1.23
C HIS A 13 7.43 7.08 -0.13
N LYS A 14 8.05 6.18 0.65
CA LYS A 14 7.46 5.63 1.87
C LYS A 14 7.03 6.75 2.82
N ILE A 15 7.92 7.71 3.12
CA ILE A 15 7.62 8.84 4.02
C ILE A 15 6.46 9.69 3.51
N ILE A 16 6.39 9.96 2.20
CA ILE A 16 5.29 10.73 1.61
C ILE A 16 3.96 10.00 1.81
N ILE A 17 3.91 8.69 1.53
CA ILE A 17 2.70 7.88 1.70
C ILE A 17 2.30 7.82 3.18
N GLU A 18 3.25 7.52 4.07
CA GLU A 18 2.99 7.46 5.52
C GLU A 18 2.48 8.80 6.06
N GLY A 19 3.06 9.92 5.62
CA GLY A 19 2.64 11.26 5.99
C GLY A 19 1.20 11.56 5.55
N LEU A 20 0.88 11.31 4.27
CA LEU A 20 -0.46 11.52 3.72
C LEU A 20 -1.50 10.64 4.43
N CYS A 21 -1.19 9.37 4.66
CA CYS A 21 -2.06 8.45 5.41
C CYS A 21 -2.28 8.90 6.86
N SER A 22 -1.23 9.40 7.54
CA SER A 22 -1.33 9.90 8.92
C SER A 22 -2.18 11.17 9.03
N GLU A 23 -2.20 11.99 7.97
CA GLU A 23 -3.09 13.15 7.86
C GLU A 23 -4.53 12.79 7.45
N GLY A 24 -4.83 11.50 7.23
CA GLY A 24 -6.13 11.03 6.74
C GLY A 24 -6.36 11.26 5.24
N LYS A 25 -5.33 11.71 4.50
CA LYS A 25 -5.36 11.98 3.05
C LYS A 25 -5.03 10.72 2.25
N VAL A 26 -5.77 9.66 2.52
CA VAL A 26 -5.47 8.32 1.98
C VAL A 26 -5.70 8.26 0.47
N GLU A 27 -6.64 9.05 -0.07
CA GLU A 27 -6.88 9.17 -1.51
C GLU A 27 -5.70 9.85 -2.23
N ASP A 28 -5.11 10.89 -1.63
CA ASP A 28 -3.90 11.53 -2.15
C ASP A 28 -2.70 10.57 -2.10
N ALA A 29 -2.61 9.77 -1.04
CA ALA A 29 -1.60 8.73 -0.91
C ALA A 29 -1.75 7.64 -1.99
N GLU A 30 -2.97 7.20 -2.29
CA GLU A 30 -3.30 6.23 -3.34
C GLU A 30 -2.96 6.79 -4.74
N ALA A 31 -3.33 8.04 -5.02
CA ALA A 31 -2.98 8.70 -6.27
C ALA A 31 -1.45 8.83 -6.44
N TYR A 32 -0.74 9.19 -5.37
CA TYR A 32 0.71 9.25 -5.37
C TYR A 32 1.33 7.87 -5.60
N PHE A 33 0.82 6.83 -4.93
CA PHE A 33 1.24 5.44 -5.05
C PHE A 33 1.09 4.92 -6.48
N ASN A 34 -0.08 5.10 -7.09
CA ASN A 34 -0.40 4.63 -8.45
C ASN A 34 0.39 5.34 -9.55
N CYS A 35 0.87 6.56 -9.31
CA CYS A 35 1.70 7.31 -10.26
C CYS A 35 3.13 6.73 -10.38
N ARG A 36 3.51 5.78 -9.52
CA ARG A 36 4.87 5.24 -9.45
C ARG A 36 4.95 3.90 -10.17
N LYS A 37 6.10 3.67 -10.83
CA LYS A 37 6.47 2.37 -11.42
C LYS A 37 7.43 1.56 -10.53
N ASP A 38 7.62 1.99 -9.28
CA ASP A 38 8.63 1.42 -8.39
C ASP A 38 8.00 0.36 -7.51
N GLU A 39 8.29 -0.91 -7.79
CA GLU A 39 7.72 -2.07 -7.10
C GLU A 39 8.42 -2.37 -5.76
N SER A 40 8.75 -1.34 -4.98
CA SER A 40 9.40 -1.54 -3.70
C SER A 40 8.40 -2.02 -2.65
N VAL A 41 8.66 -3.20 -2.06
CA VAL A 41 7.88 -3.80 -0.97
C VAL A 41 7.62 -2.80 0.18
N GLU A 42 8.56 -1.89 0.44
CA GLU A 42 8.44 -0.87 1.48
C GLU A 42 7.33 0.15 1.20
N ILE A 43 7.14 0.54 -0.06
CA ILE A 43 6.11 1.49 -0.51
C ILE A 43 4.73 0.83 -0.42
N TYR A 44 4.63 -0.41 -0.88
CA TYR A 44 3.42 -1.23 -0.79
C TYR A 44 2.99 -1.44 0.67
N THR A 45 3.94 -1.79 1.55
CA THR A 45 3.67 -1.97 2.98
C THR A 45 3.13 -0.69 3.63
N ALA A 46 3.70 0.47 3.27
CA ALA A 46 3.19 1.76 3.75
C ALA A 46 1.76 2.04 3.29
N MET A 47 1.41 1.69 2.05
CA MET A 47 0.06 1.89 1.53
C MET A 47 -0.96 0.93 2.17
N VAL A 48 -0.61 -0.35 2.35
CA VAL A 48 -1.42 -1.34 3.09
C VAL A 48 -1.71 -0.84 4.51
N ASN A 49 -0.68 -0.35 5.20
CA ASN A 49 -0.83 0.21 6.54
C ASN A 49 -1.72 1.47 6.52
N GLY A 50 -1.58 2.31 5.50
CA GLY A 50 -2.43 3.48 5.28
C GLY A 50 -3.92 3.12 5.15
N TYR A 51 -4.24 2.13 4.33
CA TYR A 51 -5.61 1.62 4.20
C TYR A 51 -6.15 1.03 5.50
N CYS A 52 -5.34 0.28 6.25
CA CYS A 52 -5.72 -0.23 7.56
C CYS A 52 -6.08 0.90 8.54
N GLN A 53 -5.26 1.94 8.62
CA GLN A 53 -5.51 3.10 9.49
C GLN A 53 -6.77 3.87 9.09
N ALA A 54 -7.08 3.91 7.79
CA ALA A 54 -8.27 4.54 7.25
C ALA A 54 -9.55 3.70 7.42
N GLY A 55 -9.45 2.46 7.89
CA GLY A 55 -10.56 1.50 7.93
C GLY A 55 -10.96 0.93 6.56
N LEU A 56 -10.14 1.13 5.53
CA LEU A 56 -10.34 0.62 4.17
C LEU A 56 -9.81 -0.81 4.04
N VAL A 57 -10.38 -1.72 4.85
CA VAL A 57 -9.89 -3.10 5.01
C VAL A 57 -9.90 -3.89 3.70
N GLU A 58 -10.93 -3.70 2.86
CA GLU A 58 -11.04 -4.40 1.57
C GLU A 58 -9.88 -4.01 0.61
N LYS A 59 -9.63 -2.70 0.46
CA LYS A 59 -8.49 -2.20 -0.34
C LYS A 59 -7.14 -2.64 0.22
N SER A 60 -7.00 -2.65 1.55
CA SER A 60 -5.79 -3.15 2.22
C SER A 60 -5.53 -4.62 1.89
N TYR A 61 -6.58 -5.45 1.96
CA TYR A 61 -6.47 -6.88 1.66
C TYR A 61 -6.20 -7.14 0.17
N GLU A 62 -6.85 -6.42 -0.74
CA GLU A 62 -6.59 -6.54 -2.18
C GLU A 62 -5.13 -6.22 -2.51
N LEU A 63 -4.61 -5.11 -1.99
CA LEU A 63 -3.21 -4.73 -2.19
C LEU A 63 -2.24 -5.73 -1.53
N PHE A 64 -2.57 -6.25 -0.34
CA PHE A 64 -1.81 -7.30 0.32
C PHE A 64 -1.75 -8.59 -0.51
N CYS A 65 -2.88 -8.99 -1.12
CA CYS A 65 -2.95 -10.13 -2.01
C CYS A 65 -2.14 -9.92 -3.30
N GLU A 66 -2.15 -8.72 -3.88
CA GLU A 66 -1.32 -8.38 -5.04
C GLU A 66 0.17 -8.61 -4.74
N ILE A 67 0.66 -8.05 -3.61
CA ILE A 67 2.04 -8.23 -3.15
C ILE A 67 2.35 -9.71 -2.89
N SER A 68 1.42 -10.44 -2.26
CA SER A 68 1.61 -11.84 -1.87
C SER A 68 1.57 -12.80 -3.07
N ASN A 69 0.85 -12.43 -4.14
CA ASN A 69 0.78 -13.22 -5.37
C ASN A 69 2.01 -13.00 -6.25
N GLN A 70 2.76 -11.91 -6.04
CA GLN A 70 4.04 -11.65 -6.69
C GLN A 70 5.20 -12.50 -6.10
N GLY A 71 4.93 -13.32 -5.08
CA GLY A 71 5.81 -14.41 -4.65
C GLY A 71 5.12 -15.37 -3.68
N ASP A 72 4.68 -16.54 -4.17
CA ASP A 72 4.60 -17.84 -3.46
C ASP A 72 4.29 -17.86 -1.94
N ILE A 73 3.30 -17.11 -1.42
CA ILE A 73 2.78 -17.31 -0.04
C ILE A 73 1.24 -17.29 0.04
N ALA A 74 0.53 -17.62 -1.04
CA ALA A 74 -0.94 -17.75 -1.05
C ALA A 74 -1.41 -19.21 -1.26
N LYS A 75 -1.00 -20.10 -0.37
CA LYS A 75 -1.82 -21.24 0.05
C LYS A 75 -1.81 -21.16 1.57
N GLU A 76 -2.70 -20.43 2.22
CA GLU A 76 -4.05 -20.90 2.52
C GLU A 76 -5.04 -19.72 2.65
N SER A 77 -5.91 -19.54 1.67
CA SER A 77 -7.20 -18.87 1.87
C SER A 77 -8.31 -19.73 1.25
N SER A 78 -8.33 -21.00 1.67
CA SER A 78 -9.50 -21.87 1.56
C SER A 78 -10.19 -21.84 2.92
N GLY A 79 -10.95 -20.79 3.24
CA GLY A 79 -11.51 -20.71 4.60
C GLY A 79 -12.65 -19.72 4.90
N PHE A 80 -12.97 -18.74 4.06
CA PHE A 80 -14.11 -17.84 4.36
C PHE A 80 -15.39 -18.24 3.62
N LYS A 81 -15.74 -19.53 3.66
CA LYS A 81 -17.14 -19.95 3.46
C LYS A 81 -17.80 -20.23 4.80
N GLN A 82 -18.91 -19.51 4.98
CA GLN A 82 -19.97 -19.63 6.02
C GLN A 82 -19.59 -19.03 7.38
N LEU A 83 -20.45 -18.26 8.05
CA LEU A 83 -21.92 -18.34 8.06
C LEU A 83 -22.59 -16.96 7.92
N SER A 84 -23.44 -16.82 6.90
CA SER A 84 -24.70 -16.10 7.03
C SER A 84 -25.77 -17.14 7.39
N LYS A 85 -26.28 -17.05 8.62
CA LYS A 85 -27.43 -17.73 9.24
C LYS A 85 -27.52 -19.26 9.19
#